data_AF-A0A2T0K1P9-F1
#
_entry.id   AF-A0A2T0K1P9-F1
#
_cell.length_a   1.000
_cell.length_b   1.000
_cell.length_c   1.000
_cell.angle_alpha   90.00
_cell.angle_beta   90.00
_cell.angle_gamma   90.00
#
_symmetry.space_group_name_H-M   'P 1'
#
loop_
_entity.id
_entity.type
_entity.pdbx_description
1 polymer ?
#
loop_
_entity_poly.entity_id
_entity_poly.type
_entity_poly.pdbx_seq_one_letter_code
_entity_poly.pdbx_strand_id
1 'polypeptide(L)'
;MRVRRTAAAAGVVGLAVTAEVLLRRRRPRTAHGRYADWVHPGSPAAGPLQALADSPTAGPLQALADSLAARPLQALADSLAARPLQALANSRAARAAAEALPVPPMVSDITDVVYVNYLVPAARLLPLVPEGLRLQRIGPDGEQAVFTFLTYRHGHLGPPILGRLRRILPSPVQTNWRIYVHDPHTGHDGVHFVTTAVDRAAHALGGRLFCEALPMHLLRRAAVERADEATVRLRLDPGIGSAPDADAVLTFAPEPAGGPWRSAFGTYQDMLRYVVHQDRALSVQPWHRRITRQEIRLGLTPADCHPLAGSVRSRSARAIVGDAEPFSFHVPRVTLRFDSEEYHVLRP
;
A
#
# COMPACT_ATOMS: atom_id res chain seq x y z
N MET A 1 39.48 24.22 -15.02
CA MET A 1 38.91 23.23 -14.06
C MET A 1 37.37 23.09 -14.11
N ARG A 2 36.58 24.08 -14.57
CA ARG A 2 35.10 23.97 -14.67
C ARG A 2 34.58 23.03 -15.78
N VAL A 3 35.26 22.95 -16.93
CA VAL A 3 34.82 22.15 -18.10
C VAL A 3 34.86 20.63 -17.89
N ARG A 4 35.77 20.13 -17.05
CA ARG A 4 35.84 18.68 -16.73
C ARG A 4 34.72 18.22 -15.80
N ARG A 5 34.20 19.09 -14.92
CA ARG A 5 33.10 18.76 -14.00
C ARG A 5 31.75 18.67 -14.72
N THR A 6 31.53 19.50 -15.74
CA THR A 6 30.29 19.47 -16.55
C THR A 6 30.22 18.25 -17.46
N ALA A 7 31.33 17.82 -18.07
CA ALA A 7 31.37 16.59 -18.88
C ALA A 7 31.14 15.33 -18.04
N ALA A 8 31.74 15.25 -16.84
CA ALA A 8 31.52 14.14 -15.91
C ALA A 8 30.06 14.08 -15.41
N ALA A 9 29.46 15.23 -15.08
CA ALA A 9 28.05 15.30 -14.69
C ALA A 9 27.11 14.87 -15.83
N ALA A 10 27.38 15.28 -17.08
CA ALA A 10 26.60 14.88 -18.25
C ALA A 10 26.69 13.37 -18.50
N GLY A 11 27.88 12.76 -18.34
CA GLY A 11 28.07 11.31 -18.48
C GLY A 11 27.29 10.49 -17.44
N VAL A 12 27.30 10.92 -16.18
CA VAL A 12 26.54 10.25 -15.10
C VAL A 12 25.03 10.35 -15.32
N VAL A 13 24.53 11.52 -15.74
CA VAL A 13 23.10 11.70 -16.07
C VAL A 13 22.70 10.81 -17.26
N GLY A 14 23.53 10.74 -18.31
CA GLY A 14 23.27 9.88 -19.47
C GLY A 14 23.17 8.39 -19.11
N LEU A 15 24.05 7.90 -18.23
CA LEU A 15 24.00 6.53 -17.71
C LEU A 15 22.74 6.26 -16.88
N ALA A 16 22.38 7.17 -15.98
CA ALA A 16 21.20 7.03 -15.14
C ALA A 16 19.89 6.99 -15.97
N VAL A 17 19.78 7.86 -16.98
CA VAL A 17 18.63 7.87 -17.90
C VAL A 17 18.57 6.57 -18.71
N THR A 18 19.71 6.10 -19.22
CA THR A 18 19.78 4.84 -19.97
C THR A 18 19.35 3.65 -19.11
N ALA A 19 19.85 3.56 -17.88
CA ALA A 19 19.47 2.53 -16.92
C ALA A 19 17.97 2.56 -16.61
N GLU A 20 17.40 3.75 -16.38
CA GLU A 20 15.97 3.93 -16.13
C GLU A 20 15.11 3.46 -17.32
N VAL A 21 15.48 3.84 -18.55
CA VAL A 21 14.77 3.42 -19.77
C VAL A 21 14.80 1.91 -19.95
N LEU A 22 15.98 1.29 -19.79
CA LEU A 22 16.14 -0.16 -19.89
C LEU A 22 15.31 -0.90 -18.83
N LEU A 23 15.34 -0.42 -17.58
CA LEU A 23 14.57 -1.03 -16.49
C LEU A 23 13.07 -0.87 -16.69
N ARG A 24 12.58 0.25 -17.21
CA ARG A 24 11.15 0.44 -17.52
C ARG A 24 10.65 -0.51 -18.60
N ARG A 25 11.48 -0.81 -19.61
CA ARG A 25 11.14 -1.81 -20.65
C ARG A 25 11.05 -3.23 -20.07
N ARG A 26 11.92 -3.58 -19.12
CA ARG A 26 11.95 -4.91 -18.48
C ARG A 26 10.94 -5.10 -17.35
N ARG A 27 10.55 -4.01 -16.68
CA ARG A 27 9.67 -4.01 -15.50
C ARG A 27 8.42 -3.15 -15.80
N PRO A 28 7.49 -3.66 -16.63
CA PRO A 28 6.33 -2.90 -17.09
C PRO A 28 5.43 -2.45 -15.94
N ARG A 29 4.59 -1.47 -16.24
CA ARG A 29 3.62 -0.92 -15.28
C ARG A 29 2.50 -1.93 -15.03
N THR A 30 2.04 -1.97 -13.79
CA THR A 30 0.88 -2.77 -13.37
C THR A 30 -0.20 -1.85 -12.83
N ALA A 31 -1.46 -2.30 -12.79
CA ALA A 31 -2.53 -1.53 -12.17
C ALA A 31 -2.39 -1.46 -10.63
N HIS A 32 -1.88 -2.54 -10.04
CA HIS A 32 -1.70 -2.70 -8.60
C HIS A 32 -0.30 -3.21 -8.26
N GLY A 33 0.05 -3.19 -6.99
CA GLY A 33 1.31 -3.72 -6.48
C GLY A 33 2.50 -2.80 -6.76
N ARG A 34 3.70 -3.36 -6.59
CA ARG A 34 4.94 -2.58 -6.52
C ARG A 34 5.21 -1.77 -7.78
N TYR A 35 4.74 -2.24 -8.94
CA TYR A 35 5.01 -1.63 -10.24
C TYR A 35 3.95 -0.62 -10.69
N ALA A 36 2.89 -0.42 -9.89
CA ALA A 36 1.89 0.61 -10.12
C ALA A 36 2.51 2.00 -10.07
N ASP A 37 2.01 2.91 -10.91
CA ASP A 37 2.46 4.30 -10.91
C ASP A 37 2.12 4.97 -9.57
N TRP A 38 3.06 5.75 -9.08
CA TRP A 38 2.87 6.56 -7.88
C TRP A 38 2.65 8.00 -8.28
N VAL A 39 1.55 8.56 -7.80
CA VAL A 39 1.15 9.94 -8.03
C VAL A 39 1.06 10.62 -6.67
N HIS A 40 1.84 11.68 -6.50
CA HIS A 40 1.82 12.48 -5.27
C HIS A 40 0.46 13.19 -5.15
N PRO A 41 -0.17 13.26 -3.96
CA PRO A 41 -1.47 13.91 -3.80
C PRO A 41 -1.51 15.40 -4.13
N GLY A 42 -0.39 16.08 -3.95
CA GLY A 42 -0.18 17.49 -4.34
C GLY A 42 0.38 17.68 -5.75
N SER A 43 0.38 16.63 -6.58
CA SER A 43 0.69 16.82 -8.00
C SER A 43 -0.35 17.77 -8.62
N PRO A 44 -0.06 18.43 -9.75
CA PRO A 44 -1.15 18.91 -10.59
C PRO A 44 -2.02 17.70 -10.98
N ALA A 45 -3.35 17.86 -10.97
CA ALA A 45 -4.22 16.89 -11.65
C ALA A 45 -3.68 16.72 -13.08
N ALA A 46 -3.76 15.52 -13.65
CA ALA A 46 -3.34 15.32 -15.03
C ALA A 46 -4.10 16.32 -15.93
N GLY A 47 -3.38 17.36 -16.37
CA GLY A 47 -3.85 18.50 -17.16
C GLY A 47 -3.00 19.73 -16.81
N PRO A 48 -2.24 20.36 -17.73
CA PRO A 48 -2.31 20.37 -19.20
C PRO A 48 -0.98 20.03 -19.90
N LEU A 49 -0.08 19.21 -19.32
CA LEU A 49 1.13 18.78 -20.05
C LEU A 49 0.83 17.72 -21.12
N GLN A 50 -0.26 16.96 -20.96
CA GLN A 50 -0.83 16.13 -22.03
C GLN A 50 -1.54 17.01 -23.07
N ALA A 51 -2.28 18.04 -22.64
CA ALA A 51 -2.97 18.98 -23.54
C ALA A 51 -2.03 19.91 -24.32
N LEU A 52 -0.83 20.22 -23.80
CA LEU A 52 0.24 20.91 -24.52
C LEU A 52 0.90 20.04 -25.60
N ALA A 53 0.78 18.72 -25.51
CA ALA A 53 1.17 17.82 -26.59
C ALA A 53 0.12 17.75 -27.71
N ASP A 54 -1.14 18.12 -27.42
CA ASP A 54 -2.28 18.00 -28.32
C ASP A 54 -2.82 19.36 -28.85
N SER A 55 -2.27 20.50 -28.44
CA SER A 55 -2.65 21.84 -28.93
C SER A 55 -1.49 22.56 -29.61
N PRO A 56 -1.54 22.79 -30.93
CA PRO A 56 -0.43 23.39 -31.68
C PRO A 56 -0.30 24.92 -31.57
N THR A 57 -1.12 25.61 -30.76
CA THR A 57 -1.32 27.07 -30.91
C THR A 57 -1.02 27.94 -29.69
N ALA A 58 -0.59 27.40 -28.54
CA ALA A 58 -0.19 28.23 -27.40
C ALA A 58 1.30 28.07 -27.10
N GLY A 59 2.07 29.15 -27.26
CA GLY A 59 3.49 29.17 -26.92
C GLY A 59 3.72 28.78 -25.45
N PRO A 60 4.76 27.96 -25.14
CA PRO A 60 4.97 27.38 -23.81
C PRO A 60 5.11 28.41 -22.67
N LEU A 61 5.49 29.66 -22.99
CA LEU A 61 5.60 30.75 -22.02
C LEU A 61 4.25 31.38 -21.64
N GLN A 62 3.31 31.47 -22.58
CA GLN A 62 1.97 32.03 -22.30
C GLN A 62 1.15 31.05 -21.45
N ALA A 63 1.20 29.76 -21.77
CA ALA A 63 0.57 28.72 -20.97
C ALA A 63 1.17 28.63 -19.54
N LEU A 64 2.47 28.89 -19.39
CA LEU A 64 3.12 28.97 -18.09
C LEU A 64 2.66 30.21 -17.31
N ALA A 65 2.56 31.37 -17.97
CA ALA A 65 2.09 32.61 -17.36
C ALA A 65 0.62 32.51 -16.90
N ASP A 66 -0.26 31.95 -17.73
CA ASP A 66 -1.68 31.76 -17.39
C ASP A 66 -1.85 30.74 -16.24
N SER A 67 -1.02 29.69 -16.22
CA SER A 67 -1.01 28.72 -15.11
C SER A 67 -0.45 29.30 -13.80
N LEU A 68 0.44 30.28 -13.86
CA LEU A 68 0.96 31.00 -12.68
C LEU A 68 -0.05 32.03 -12.16
N ALA A 69 -0.79 32.68 -13.07
CA ALA A 69 -1.86 33.62 -12.71
C ALA A 69 -3.09 32.93 -12.10
N ALA A 70 -3.39 31.69 -12.51
CA ALA A 70 -4.59 30.96 -12.09
C ALA A 70 -4.40 30.10 -10.82
N ARG A 71 -3.22 30.07 -10.19
CA ARG A 71 -2.94 29.20 -9.04
C ARG A 71 -2.44 29.96 -7.82
N PRO A 72 -2.97 29.70 -6.61
CA PRO A 72 -2.40 30.25 -5.39
C PRO A 72 -0.96 29.74 -5.20
N LEU A 73 -0.06 30.60 -4.73
CA LEU A 73 1.37 30.31 -4.54
C LEU A 73 1.65 29.02 -3.75
N GLN A 74 0.77 28.69 -2.79
CA GLN A 74 0.86 27.45 -2.02
C GLN A 74 0.74 26.19 -2.91
N ALA A 75 -0.18 26.19 -3.88
CA ALA A 75 -0.37 25.06 -4.79
C ALA A 75 0.82 24.88 -5.76
N LEU A 76 1.50 25.97 -6.10
CA LEU A 76 2.75 25.94 -6.87
C LEU A 76 3.91 25.37 -6.05
N ALA A 77 4.07 25.82 -4.80
CA ALA A 77 5.10 25.30 -3.89
C ALA A 77 4.90 23.80 -3.61
N ASP A 78 3.67 23.37 -3.33
CA ASP A 78 3.33 21.96 -3.11
C ASP A 78 3.61 21.12 -4.36
N SER A 79 3.31 21.64 -5.56
CA SER A 79 3.62 20.97 -6.82
C SER A 79 5.12 20.87 -7.09
N LEU A 80 5.93 21.85 -6.68
CA LEU A 80 7.39 21.81 -6.87
C LEU A 80 8.04 20.81 -5.91
N ALA A 81 7.55 20.69 -4.68
CA ALA A 81 7.97 19.68 -3.73
C ALA A 81 7.53 18.25 -4.13
N ALA A 82 6.36 18.11 -4.77
CA ALA A 82 5.80 16.84 -5.21
C ALA A 82 6.62 16.14 -6.31
N ARG A 83 7.12 16.91 -7.29
CA ARG A 83 7.84 16.40 -8.48
C ARG A 83 9.07 15.53 -8.15
N PRO A 84 10.03 15.96 -7.31
CA PRO A 84 11.19 15.12 -7.00
C PRO A 84 10.80 13.84 -6.27
N LEU A 85 9.82 13.90 -5.35
CA LEU A 85 9.30 12.72 -4.65
C LEU A 85 8.67 11.75 -5.65
N GLN A 86 7.90 12.25 -6.62
CA GLN A 86 7.28 11.43 -7.65
C GLN A 86 8.30 10.81 -8.61
N ALA A 87 9.31 11.57 -9.03
CA ALA A 87 10.39 11.06 -9.86
C ALA A 87 11.14 9.94 -9.13
N LEU A 88 11.49 10.14 -7.87
CA LEU A 88 12.18 9.15 -7.05
C LEU A 88 11.32 7.92 -6.80
N ALA A 89 10.06 8.10 -6.38
CA ALA A 89 9.10 7.02 -6.15
C ALA A 89 8.92 6.15 -7.40
N ASN A 90 8.93 6.74 -8.59
CA ASN A 90 8.74 6.01 -9.84
C ASN A 90 10.05 5.57 -10.50
N SER A 91 11.22 5.92 -9.97
CA SER A 91 12.48 5.49 -10.55
C SER A 91 12.69 4.00 -10.33
N ARG A 92 12.92 3.27 -11.42
CA ARG A 92 13.33 1.86 -11.38
C ARG A 92 14.79 1.73 -10.99
N ALA A 93 15.64 2.67 -11.40
CA ALA A 93 17.06 2.69 -11.05
C ALA A 93 17.27 2.89 -9.53
N ALA A 94 16.58 3.87 -8.92
CA ALA A 94 16.65 4.09 -7.48
C ALA A 94 16.19 2.85 -6.68
N ARG A 95 15.14 2.17 -7.16
CA ARG A 95 14.69 0.91 -6.55
C ARG A 95 15.69 -0.21 -6.72
N ALA A 96 16.25 -0.39 -7.92
CA ALA A 96 17.25 -1.42 -8.15
C ALA A 96 18.49 -1.20 -7.27
N ALA A 97 18.88 0.04 -7.00
CA ALA A 97 19.92 0.36 -6.04
C ALA A 97 19.50 0.04 -4.59
N ALA A 98 18.26 0.35 -4.21
CA ALA A 98 17.74 0.05 -2.87
C ALA A 98 17.57 -1.46 -2.61
N GLU A 99 17.28 -2.26 -3.64
CA GLU A 99 17.19 -3.73 -3.57
C GLU A 99 18.49 -4.40 -3.08
N ALA A 100 19.64 -3.72 -3.14
CA ALA A 100 20.92 -4.22 -2.64
C ALA A 100 21.11 -4.02 -1.13
N LEU A 101 20.23 -3.25 -0.48
CA LEU A 101 20.33 -2.93 0.94
C LEU A 101 19.41 -3.85 1.75
N PRO A 102 19.86 -4.37 2.91
CA PRO A 102 19.00 -5.16 3.77
C PRO A 102 17.88 -4.27 4.35
N VAL A 103 16.68 -4.83 4.44
CA VAL A 103 15.57 -4.19 5.15
C VAL A 103 15.77 -4.41 6.65
N PRO A 104 15.96 -3.35 7.47
CA PRO A 104 16.19 -3.52 8.89
C PRO A 104 14.90 -4.01 9.58
N PRO A 105 15.00 -4.80 10.66
CA PRO A 105 13.86 -5.13 11.49
C PRO A 105 13.18 -3.86 12.02
N MET A 106 11.84 -3.88 12.10
CA MET A 106 11.04 -2.73 12.52
C MET A 106 10.02 -3.16 13.56
N VAL A 107 9.78 -2.30 14.55
CA VAL A 107 8.74 -2.51 15.56
C VAL A 107 7.82 -1.30 15.59
N SER A 108 6.53 -1.55 15.75
CA SER A 108 5.54 -0.50 15.97
C SER A 108 4.49 -0.92 16.99
N ASP A 109 4.18 0.01 17.88
CA ASP A 109 3.14 -0.10 18.89
C ASP A 109 1.86 0.46 18.27
N ILE A 110 1.15 -0.36 17.49
CA ILE A 110 -0.01 0.08 16.71
C ILE A 110 -1.23 0.26 17.62
N THR A 111 -2.00 1.31 17.34
CA THR A 111 -3.31 1.54 17.97
C THR A 111 -4.40 1.66 16.91
N ASP A 112 -5.62 1.31 17.31
CA ASP A 112 -6.85 1.47 16.55
C ASP A 112 -6.77 0.87 15.14
N VAL A 113 -6.68 -0.46 15.08
CA VAL A 113 -6.75 -1.18 13.81
C VAL A 113 -8.21 -1.40 13.46
N VAL A 114 -8.61 -0.94 12.28
CA VAL A 114 -9.93 -1.24 11.70
C VAL A 114 -9.72 -2.16 10.52
N TYR A 115 -10.23 -3.37 10.62
CA TYR A 115 -10.33 -4.33 9.51
C TYR A 115 -11.65 -4.12 8.79
N VAL A 116 -11.58 -4.02 7.47
CA VAL A 116 -12.73 -4.09 6.57
C VAL A 116 -12.48 -5.22 5.58
N ASN A 117 -13.38 -6.19 5.59
CA ASN A 117 -13.22 -7.43 4.86
C ASN A 117 -14.40 -7.65 3.92
N TYR A 118 -14.14 -8.33 2.81
CA TYR A 118 -15.12 -8.66 1.80
C TYR A 118 -14.94 -10.11 1.41
N LEU A 119 -16.05 -10.84 1.34
CA LEU A 119 -16.08 -12.17 0.76
C LEU A 119 -16.58 -12.04 -0.68
N VAL A 120 -15.80 -12.51 -1.64
CA VAL A 120 -16.09 -12.34 -3.07
C VAL A 120 -15.84 -13.63 -3.83
N PRO A 121 -16.43 -13.78 -5.04
CA PRO A 121 -16.02 -14.85 -5.96
C PRO A 121 -14.51 -14.80 -6.20
N ALA A 122 -13.82 -15.92 -6.03
CA ALA A 122 -12.37 -16.05 -6.16
C ALA A 122 -11.87 -15.52 -7.51
N ALA A 123 -12.66 -15.70 -8.58
CA ALA A 123 -12.37 -15.19 -9.91
C ALA A 123 -12.11 -13.68 -9.97
N ARG A 124 -12.69 -12.87 -9.06
CA ARG A 124 -12.42 -11.43 -8.98
C ARG A 124 -11.01 -11.12 -8.46
N LEU A 125 -10.45 -11.97 -7.61
CA LEU A 125 -9.15 -11.74 -6.98
C LEU A 125 -8.01 -12.46 -7.70
N LEU A 126 -8.28 -13.47 -8.53
CA LEU A 126 -7.26 -14.18 -9.30
C LEU A 126 -6.32 -13.25 -10.11
N PRO A 127 -6.80 -12.20 -10.79
CA PRO A 127 -5.91 -11.29 -11.53
C PRO A 127 -4.93 -10.50 -10.64
N LEU A 128 -5.16 -10.48 -9.32
CA LEU A 128 -4.31 -9.78 -8.35
C LEU A 128 -3.24 -10.70 -7.74
N VAL A 129 -3.28 -12.00 -8.03
CA VAL A 129 -2.33 -12.98 -7.50
C VAL A 129 -1.04 -12.90 -8.32
N PRO A 130 0.13 -12.67 -7.68
CA PRO A 130 1.40 -12.72 -8.38
C PRO A 130 1.69 -14.12 -8.95
N GLU A 131 2.37 -14.15 -10.10
CA GLU A 131 2.88 -15.38 -10.69
C GLU A 131 3.73 -16.17 -9.67
N GLY A 132 3.44 -17.45 -9.49
CA GLY A 132 4.13 -18.32 -8.53
C GLY A 132 3.42 -18.47 -7.19
N LEU A 133 2.48 -17.59 -6.86
CA LEU A 133 1.61 -17.76 -5.69
C LEU A 133 0.24 -18.30 -6.11
N ARG A 134 -0.49 -18.88 -5.15
CA ARG A 134 -1.86 -19.34 -5.35
C ARG A 134 -2.81 -18.56 -4.45
N LEU A 135 -3.96 -18.16 -4.97
CA LEU A 135 -5.02 -17.58 -4.14
C LEU A 135 -5.51 -18.62 -3.13
N GLN A 136 -5.64 -18.23 -1.86
CA GLN A 136 -6.38 -19.04 -0.89
C GLN A 136 -7.87 -18.97 -1.24
N ARG A 137 -8.45 -20.14 -1.47
CA ARG A 137 -9.85 -20.34 -1.83
C ARG A 137 -10.59 -20.93 -0.64
N ILE A 138 -11.78 -20.42 -0.38
CA ILE A 138 -12.62 -20.78 0.76
C ILE A 138 -14.07 -21.01 0.33
N GLY A 139 -14.89 -21.51 1.26
CA GLY A 139 -16.25 -21.97 1.00
C GLY A 139 -16.30 -23.44 0.52
N PRO A 140 -17.50 -24.04 0.46
CA PRO A 140 -17.67 -25.48 0.21
C PRO A 140 -16.95 -26.00 -1.03
N ASP A 141 -16.91 -25.19 -2.10
CA ASP A 141 -16.32 -25.56 -3.39
C ASP A 141 -15.05 -24.76 -3.75
N GLY A 142 -14.50 -23.97 -2.80
CA GLY A 142 -13.34 -23.11 -3.07
C GLY A 142 -13.62 -21.99 -4.08
N GLU A 143 -14.88 -21.58 -4.19
CA GLU A 143 -15.33 -20.54 -5.13
C GLU A 143 -15.17 -19.12 -4.60
N GLN A 144 -14.90 -18.97 -3.30
CA GLN A 144 -14.81 -17.66 -2.65
C GLN A 144 -13.38 -17.37 -2.19
N ALA A 145 -13.11 -16.08 -1.98
CA ALA A 145 -11.86 -15.60 -1.40
C ALA A 145 -12.11 -14.31 -0.62
N VAL A 146 -11.21 -14.02 0.33
CA VAL A 146 -11.29 -12.78 1.13
C VAL A 146 -10.40 -11.71 0.53
N PHE A 147 -10.96 -10.52 0.41
CA PHE A 147 -10.21 -9.27 0.25
C PHE A 147 -10.33 -8.45 1.52
N THR A 148 -9.22 -7.93 2.00
CA THR A 148 -9.18 -7.12 3.24
C THR A 148 -8.44 -5.82 2.97
N PHE A 149 -8.98 -4.71 3.46
CA PHE A 149 -8.12 -3.59 3.83
C PHE A 149 -8.21 -3.34 5.32
N LEU A 150 -7.06 -3.10 5.94
CA LEU A 150 -6.97 -2.68 7.32
C LEU A 150 -6.29 -1.33 7.41
N THR A 151 -6.78 -0.47 8.30
CA THR A 151 -6.19 0.85 8.55
C THR A 151 -5.89 1.00 10.01
N TYR A 152 -4.73 1.55 10.33
CA TYR A 152 -4.25 1.64 11.69
C TYR A 152 -3.28 2.80 11.87
N ARG A 153 -3.08 3.17 13.13
CA ARG A 153 -2.08 4.18 13.51
C ARG A 153 -0.85 3.47 14.03
N HIS A 154 0.28 3.71 13.37
CA HIS A 154 1.57 3.32 13.92
C HIS A 154 1.86 4.13 15.19
N GLY A 155 2.41 3.48 16.22
CA GLY A 155 3.09 4.14 17.33
C GLY A 155 4.57 3.79 17.33
N HIS A 156 5.42 4.79 17.49
CA HIS A 156 6.88 4.61 17.66
C HIS A 156 7.52 3.70 16.60
N LEU A 157 7.07 3.78 15.34
CA LEU A 157 7.57 2.90 14.27
C LEU A 157 9.06 3.14 14.06
N GLY A 158 9.87 2.11 14.29
CA GLY A 158 11.32 2.23 14.12
C GLY A 158 12.11 0.97 14.42
N PRO A 159 13.43 0.99 14.19
CA PRO A 159 14.31 -0.12 14.51
C PRO A 159 14.28 -0.46 16.01
N PRO A 160 14.22 -1.75 16.39
CA PRO A 160 14.16 -2.15 17.79
C PRO A 160 15.39 -1.70 18.60
N ILE A 161 16.55 -1.58 17.95
CA ILE A 161 17.81 -1.13 18.57
C ILE A 161 17.72 0.28 19.16
N LEU A 162 16.82 1.14 18.67
CA LEU A 162 16.61 2.47 19.23
C LEU A 162 15.84 2.44 20.56
N GLY A 163 15.26 1.29 20.95
CA GLY A 163 14.57 1.11 22.23
C GLY A 163 13.53 2.20 22.49
N ARG A 164 13.69 2.93 23.60
CA ARG A 164 12.80 4.03 24.01
C ARG A 164 12.93 5.28 23.14
N LEU A 165 14.05 5.47 22.44
CA LEU A 165 14.23 6.62 21.55
C LEU A 165 13.26 6.58 20.37
N ARG A 166 12.66 5.43 20.02
CA ARG A 166 11.60 5.36 19.01
C ARG A 166 10.39 6.27 19.31
N ARG A 167 10.22 6.73 20.56
CA ARG A 167 9.12 7.61 20.95
C ARG A 167 9.11 8.98 20.26
N ILE A 168 10.26 9.43 19.73
CA ILE A 168 10.32 10.67 18.94
C ILE A 168 9.99 10.45 17.46
N LEU A 169 9.90 9.18 17.02
CA LEU A 169 9.61 8.87 15.63
C LEU A 169 8.12 9.13 15.33
N PRO A 170 7.81 9.65 14.14
CA PRO A 170 6.44 9.92 13.74
C PRO A 170 5.55 8.67 13.79
N SER A 171 4.27 8.91 14.08
CA SER A 171 3.20 7.92 14.19
C SER A 171 2.23 8.05 13.00
N PRO A 172 2.60 7.55 11.81
CA PRO A 172 1.75 7.67 10.63
C PRO A 172 0.47 6.82 10.73
N VAL A 173 -0.55 7.21 9.98
CA VAL A 173 -1.69 6.33 9.68
C VAL A 173 -1.40 5.59 8.39
N GLN A 174 -1.50 4.27 8.43
CA GLN A 174 -1.24 3.39 7.29
C GLN A 174 -2.45 2.50 7.02
N THR A 175 -2.66 2.19 5.74
CA THR A 175 -3.63 1.22 5.26
C THR A 175 -2.96 0.14 4.42
N ASN A 176 -3.33 -1.12 4.66
CA ASN A 176 -2.81 -2.27 3.92
C ASN A 176 -3.97 -3.01 3.25
N TRP A 177 -3.91 -3.16 1.92
CA TRP A 177 -4.96 -3.77 1.10
C TRP A 177 -4.42 -5.08 0.54
N ARG A 178 -5.08 -6.19 0.84
CA ARG A 178 -4.48 -7.51 0.70
C ARG A 178 -5.46 -8.59 0.28
N ILE A 179 -4.88 -9.62 -0.29
CA ILE A 179 -5.48 -10.92 -0.55
C ILE A 179 -4.68 -11.99 0.21
N TYR A 180 -5.28 -13.15 0.40
CA TYR A 180 -4.68 -14.29 1.09
C TYR A 180 -4.13 -15.26 0.06
N VAL A 181 -2.88 -15.66 0.22
CA VAL A 181 -2.15 -16.44 -0.77
C VAL A 181 -1.37 -17.57 -0.12
N HIS A 182 -1.09 -18.59 -0.91
CA HIS A 182 -0.30 -19.75 -0.56
C HIS A 182 0.91 -19.81 -1.49
N ASP A 183 2.09 -20.01 -0.91
CA ASP A 183 3.30 -20.36 -1.66
C ASP A 183 3.39 -21.89 -1.80
N PRO A 184 3.09 -22.46 -2.98
CA PRO A 184 3.11 -23.91 -3.18
C PRO A 184 4.52 -24.52 -3.09
N HIS A 185 5.58 -23.70 -3.14
CA HIS A 185 6.95 -24.21 -3.06
C HIS A 185 7.38 -24.47 -1.62
N THR A 186 7.05 -23.53 -0.73
CA THR A 186 7.43 -23.61 0.69
C THR A 186 6.31 -24.17 1.57
N GLY A 187 5.09 -24.26 1.05
CA GLY A 187 3.90 -24.67 1.80
C GLY A 187 3.41 -23.60 2.77
N HIS A 188 3.91 -22.37 2.68
CA HIS A 188 3.56 -21.30 3.59
C HIS A 188 2.38 -20.48 3.10
N ASP A 189 1.47 -20.20 4.03
CA ASP A 189 0.42 -19.21 3.86
C ASP A 189 0.88 -17.81 4.26
N GLY A 190 0.27 -16.81 3.65
CA GLY A 190 0.50 -15.41 3.97
C GLY A 190 -0.45 -14.49 3.23
N VAL A 191 -0.15 -13.19 3.30
CA VAL A 191 -0.91 -12.18 2.56
C VAL A 191 -0.08 -11.59 1.43
N HIS A 192 -0.72 -11.28 0.32
CA HIS A 192 -0.13 -10.45 -0.72
C HIS A 192 -0.74 -9.05 -0.64
N PHE A 193 0.09 -8.02 -0.45
CA PHE A 193 -0.36 -6.64 -0.47
C PHE A 193 -0.58 -6.18 -1.91
N VAL A 194 -1.86 -6.02 -2.28
CA VAL A 194 -2.29 -5.47 -3.57
C VAL A 194 -1.94 -3.99 -3.65
N THR A 195 -2.12 -3.26 -2.56
CA THR A 195 -1.69 -1.87 -2.42
C THR A 195 -1.51 -1.53 -0.93
N THR A 196 -0.64 -0.59 -0.61
CA THR A 196 -0.53 -0.01 0.73
C THR A 196 -0.47 1.50 0.62
N ALA A 197 -0.90 2.23 1.64
CA ALA A 197 -0.76 3.68 1.63
C ALA A 197 -0.59 4.27 3.02
N VAL A 198 0.08 5.41 3.10
CA VAL A 198 0.44 6.07 4.37
C VAL A 198 0.34 7.58 4.23
N ASP A 199 0.08 8.30 5.32
CA ASP A 199 -0.08 9.77 5.33
C ASP A 199 1.25 10.55 5.44
N ARG A 200 2.39 9.86 5.40
CA ARG A 200 3.72 10.49 5.52
C ARG A 200 4.63 10.13 4.36
N ALA A 201 5.10 11.15 3.64
CA ALA A 201 5.94 10.99 2.45
C ALA A 201 7.22 10.18 2.69
N ALA A 202 7.90 10.40 3.83
CA ALA A 202 9.13 9.66 4.16
C ALA A 202 8.87 8.14 4.29
N HIS A 203 7.79 7.75 4.97
CA HIS A 203 7.39 6.34 5.07
C HIS A 203 6.91 5.79 3.73
N ALA A 204 6.18 6.60 2.95
CA ALA A 204 5.72 6.22 1.61
C ALA A 204 6.90 5.88 0.70
N LEU A 205 7.91 6.76 0.65
CA LEU A 205 9.13 6.52 -0.12
C LEU A 205 9.97 5.39 0.45
N GLY A 206 10.12 5.31 1.77
CA GLY A 206 10.86 4.24 2.45
C GLY A 206 10.30 2.86 2.09
N GLY A 207 9.01 2.63 2.33
CA GLY A 207 8.37 1.37 1.99
C GLY A 207 8.48 1.05 0.50
N ARG A 208 8.23 2.03 -0.36
CA ARG A 208 8.24 1.83 -1.82
C ARG A 208 9.62 1.52 -2.40
N LEU A 209 10.68 2.11 -1.86
CA LEU A 209 12.04 1.91 -2.35
C LEU A 209 12.68 0.65 -1.76
N PHE A 210 12.56 0.46 -0.44
CA PHE A 210 13.34 -0.53 0.29
C PHE A 210 12.61 -1.85 0.52
N CYS A 211 11.28 -1.85 0.66
CA CYS A 211 10.54 -3.05 1.06
C CYS A 211 9.82 -3.66 -0.15
N GLU A 212 10.17 -4.88 -0.56
CA GLU A 212 9.61 -5.48 -1.78
C GLU A 212 8.09 -5.65 -1.69
N ALA A 213 7.61 -6.22 -0.59
CA ALA A 213 6.19 -6.53 -0.42
C ALA A 213 5.34 -5.33 0.00
N LEU A 214 5.89 -4.10 0.05
CA LEU A 214 5.12 -2.89 0.41
C LEU A 214 4.98 -1.94 -0.79
N PRO A 215 3.94 -2.13 -1.63
CA PRO A 215 3.60 -1.20 -2.71
C PRO A 215 3.00 0.10 -2.17
N MET A 216 3.83 0.92 -1.52
CA MET A 216 3.37 2.03 -0.70
C MET A 216 3.05 3.29 -1.53
N HIS A 217 1.85 3.82 -1.33
CA HIS A 217 1.34 5.08 -1.87
C HIS A 217 1.26 6.15 -0.77
N LEU A 218 1.14 7.41 -1.19
CA LEU A 218 1.00 8.55 -0.27
C LEU A 218 -0.44 9.03 -0.26
N LEU A 219 -1.04 9.09 0.94
CA LEU A 219 -2.34 9.72 1.18
C LEU A 219 -2.14 11.22 1.40
N ARG A 220 -3.12 12.03 0.97
CA ARG A 220 -3.15 13.46 1.30
C ARG A 220 -3.46 13.65 2.78
N ARG A 221 -4.44 12.88 3.27
CA ARG A 221 -4.85 12.83 4.67
C ARG A 221 -5.34 11.42 4.98
N ALA A 222 -5.07 10.98 6.20
CA ALA A 222 -5.63 9.75 6.72
C ALA A 222 -5.99 9.93 8.19
N ALA A 223 -7.08 9.30 8.60
CA ALA A 223 -7.51 9.27 9.98
C ALA A 223 -8.12 7.90 10.29
N VAL A 224 -7.76 7.38 11.45
CA VAL A 224 -8.46 6.31 12.13
C VAL A 224 -8.50 6.71 13.59
N GLU A 225 -9.72 6.80 14.12
CA GLU A 225 -9.95 7.25 15.48
C GLU A 225 -11.25 6.68 16.02
N ARG A 226 -11.25 6.42 17.32
CA ARG A 226 -12.46 6.22 18.08
C ARG A 226 -13.06 7.61 18.36
N ALA A 227 -14.15 7.92 17.66
CA ALA A 227 -14.82 9.22 17.75
C ALA A 227 -15.49 9.43 19.11
N ASP A 228 -16.02 8.34 19.68
CA ASP A 228 -16.62 8.27 21.00
C ASP A 228 -16.60 6.81 21.50
N GLU A 229 -17.17 6.52 22.66
CA GLU A 229 -17.16 5.16 23.21
C GLU A 229 -17.82 4.12 22.28
N ALA A 230 -18.76 4.50 21.43
CA ALA A 230 -19.49 3.58 20.56
C ALA A 230 -18.96 3.57 19.12
N THR A 231 -18.31 4.64 18.67
CA THR A 231 -18.09 4.91 17.25
C THR A 231 -16.61 4.97 16.87
N VAL A 232 -16.27 4.31 15.77
CA VAL A 232 -14.97 4.38 15.09
C VAL A 232 -15.15 5.03 13.72
N ARG A 233 -14.31 6.01 13.41
CA ARG A 233 -14.26 6.68 12.11
C ARG A 233 -12.96 6.38 11.40
N LEU A 234 -13.06 6.13 10.10
CA LEU A 234 -11.94 5.89 9.21
C LEU A 234 -12.09 6.77 7.99
N ARG A 235 -11.01 7.46 7.61
CA ARG A 235 -10.94 8.26 6.40
C ARG A 235 -9.58 8.12 5.75
N LEU A 236 -9.58 7.77 4.47
CA LEU A 236 -8.41 7.69 3.59
C LEU A 236 -8.68 8.61 2.41
N ASP A 237 -7.96 9.73 2.37
CA ASP A 237 -8.11 10.76 1.36
C ASP A 237 -6.87 10.78 0.45
N PRO A 238 -6.97 10.26 -0.78
CA PRO A 238 -5.83 10.23 -1.70
C PRO A 238 -5.59 11.59 -2.37
N GLY A 239 -6.50 12.56 -2.22
CA GLY A 239 -6.53 13.74 -3.09
C GLY A 239 -6.65 13.31 -4.55
N ILE A 240 -5.74 13.81 -5.38
CA ILE A 240 -5.59 13.37 -6.79
C ILE A 240 -4.50 12.29 -6.96
N GLY A 241 -3.94 11.82 -5.85
CA GLY A 241 -2.84 10.86 -5.84
C GLY A 241 -3.29 9.44 -6.15
N SER A 242 -2.32 8.54 -6.21
CA SER A 242 -2.53 7.13 -6.56
C SER A 242 -2.97 6.23 -5.39
N ALA A 243 -3.09 6.76 -4.17
CA ALA A 243 -3.49 5.98 -3.01
C ALA A 243 -4.97 5.56 -3.08
N PRO A 244 -5.39 4.46 -2.42
CA PRO A 244 -6.80 4.09 -2.35
C PRO A 244 -7.60 5.03 -1.43
N ASP A 245 -8.87 5.27 -1.77
CA ASP A 245 -9.82 5.99 -0.92
C ASP A 245 -10.67 5.05 -0.06
N ALA A 246 -11.10 5.51 1.11
CA ALA A 246 -12.14 4.90 1.92
C ALA A 246 -12.68 5.90 2.95
N ASP A 247 -13.96 5.80 3.25
CA ASP A 247 -14.62 6.51 4.35
C ASP A 247 -15.53 5.50 5.08
N ALA A 248 -15.46 5.45 6.39
CA ALA A 248 -16.31 4.58 7.19
C ALA A 248 -16.71 5.23 8.51
N VAL A 249 -17.96 4.96 8.89
CA VAL A 249 -18.54 5.26 10.19
C VAL A 249 -19.11 3.95 10.73
N LEU A 250 -18.46 3.45 11.77
CA LEU A 250 -18.69 2.12 12.31
C LEU A 250 -18.97 2.21 13.81
N THR A 251 -19.84 1.35 14.30
CA THR A 251 -20.17 1.24 15.72
C THR A 251 -19.84 -0.15 16.24
N PHE A 252 -19.38 -0.24 17.49
CA PHE A 252 -19.19 -1.52 18.16
C PHE A 252 -20.51 -2.29 18.24
N ALA A 253 -20.44 -3.57 17.91
CA ALA A 253 -21.59 -4.46 17.89
C ALA A 253 -21.28 -5.77 18.65
N PRO A 254 -22.31 -6.48 19.13
CA PRO A 254 -22.17 -7.86 19.58
C PRO A 254 -21.62 -8.75 18.46
N GLU A 255 -21.10 -9.93 18.83
CA GLU A 255 -20.72 -10.94 17.85
C GLU A 255 -21.92 -11.28 16.94
N PRO A 256 -21.79 -11.11 15.62
CA PRO A 256 -22.93 -11.29 14.74
C PRO A 256 -23.18 -12.78 14.52
N ALA A 257 -24.45 -13.20 14.63
CA ALA A 257 -24.87 -14.58 14.35
C ALA A 257 -24.79 -14.96 12.86
N GLY A 258 -24.59 -13.96 11.98
CA GLY A 258 -24.40 -14.16 10.55
C GLY A 258 -23.85 -12.93 9.85
N GLY A 259 -23.89 -12.94 8.52
CA GLY A 259 -23.35 -11.85 7.69
C GLY A 259 -22.72 -12.39 6.41
N PRO A 260 -22.10 -11.52 5.61
CA PRO A 260 -21.54 -11.89 4.30
C PRO A 260 -20.53 -13.04 4.38
N TRP A 261 -19.79 -13.15 5.49
CA TRP A 261 -18.79 -14.18 5.74
C TRP A 261 -19.37 -15.60 5.90
N ARG A 262 -20.65 -15.75 6.26
CA ARG A 262 -21.23 -17.04 6.69
C ARG A 262 -21.31 -18.10 5.59
N SER A 263 -21.22 -17.69 4.32
CA SER A 263 -21.17 -18.63 3.20
C SER A 263 -19.83 -19.38 3.11
N ALA A 264 -18.75 -18.86 3.72
CA ALA A 264 -17.43 -19.49 3.71
C ALA A 264 -16.98 -20.06 5.07
N PHE A 265 -17.54 -19.58 6.18
CA PHE A 265 -17.09 -19.94 7.52
C PHE A 265 -18.23 -20.42 8.40
N GLY A 266 -18.00 -21.47 9.19
CA GLY A 266 -19.00 -22.03 10.10
C GLY A 266 -19.39 -21.09 11.23
N THR A 267 -18.41 -20.36 11.78
CA THR A 267 -18.60 -19.37 12.85
C THR A 267 -17.86 -18.06 12.58
N TYR A 268 -18.26 -17.00 13.28
CA TYR A 268 -17.56 -15.72 13.23
C TYR A 268 -16.11 -15.86 13.72
N GLN A 269 -15.88 -16.71 14.71
CA GLN A 269 -14.56 -17.01 15.25
C GLN A 269 -13.66 -17.73 14.23
N ASP A 270 -14.21 -18.64 13.42
CA ASP A 270 -13.45 -19.28 12.32
C ASP A 270 -13.02 -18.25 11.27
N MET A 271 -13.94 -17.34 10.91
CA MET A 271 -13.63 -16.21 10.03
C MET A 271 -12.51 -15.34 10.62
N LEU A 272 -12.60 -14.97 11.90
CA LEU A 272 -11.57 -14.16 12.54
C LEU A 272 -10.21 -14.86 12.51
N ARG A 273 -10.13 -16.16 12.85
CA ARG A 273 -8.88 -16.93 12.80
C ARG A 273 -8.25 -16.89 11.42
N TYR A 274 -9.06 -17.01 10.36
CA TYR A 274 -8.58 -16.87 8.99
C TYR A 274 -8.08 -15.45 8.69
N VAL A 275 -8.87 -14.42 9.03
CA VAL A 275 -8.58 -13.04 8.63
C VAL A 275 -7.39 -12.44 9.40
N VAL A 276 -7.29 -12.70 10.71
CA VAL A 276 -6.27 -12.08 11.58
C VAL A 276 -4.91 -12.76 11.48
N HIS A 277 -4.86 -14.01 11.01
CA HIS A 277 -3.61 -14.73 10.84
C HIS A 277 -2.77 -14.05 9.75
N GLN A 278 -1.74 -13.33 10.17
CA GLN A 278 -0.85 -12.56 9.29
C GLN A 278 0.58 -12.60 9.83
N ASP A 279 1.21 -13.77 9.68
CA ASP A 279 2.61 -13.93 10.08
C ASP A 279 3.57 -13.64 8.92
N ARG A 280 3.06 -13.47 7.70
CA ARG A 280 3.88 -13.31 6.49
C ARG A 280 3.22 -12.40 5.46
N ALA A 281 4.04 -11.55 4.84
CA ALA A 281 3.68 -10.93 3.56
C ALA A 281 4.52 -11.53 2.43
N LEU A 282 3.86 -11.94 1.35
CA LEU A 282 4.46 -12.57 0.18
C LEU A 282 4.37 -11.64 -1.03
N SER A 283 5.48 -11.54 -1.76
CA SER A 283 5.58 -10.83 -3.03
C SER A 283 6.45 -11.65 -3.98
N VAL A 284 6.47 -11.27 -5.26
CA VAL A 284 7.26 -11.93 -6.28
C VAL A 284 8.06 -10.88 -7.03
N GLN A 285 9.30 -11.23 -7.35
CA GLN A 285 10.21 -10.45 -8.18
C GLN A 285 10.52 -11.25 -9.46
N PRO A 286 9.65 -11.21 -10.49
CA PRO A 286 9.78 -12.04 -11.68
C PRO A 286 11.15 -11.90 -12.38
N TRP A 287 11.71 -10.69 -12.45
CA TRP A 287 13.02 -10.45 -13.09
C TRP A 287 14.21 -11.07 -12.34
N HIS A 288 14.06 -11.31 -11.03
CA HIS A 288 15.04 -12.03 -10.22
C HIS A 288 14.67 -13.52 -10.09
N ARG A 289 13.54 -13.95 -10.67
CA ARG A 289 12.95 -15.28 -10.53
C ARG A 289 12.95 -15.71 -9.06
N ARG A 290 12.39 -14.87 -8.18
CA ARG A 290 12.32 -15.16 -6.74
C ARG A 290 11.01 -14.68 -6.11
N ILE A 291 10.61 -15.39 -5.07
CA ILE A 291 9.57 -15.00 -4.11
C ILE A 291 10.26 -14.25 -2.98
N THR A 292 9.66 -13.15 -2.56
CA THR A 292 10.07 -12.39 -1.38
C THR A 292 9.07 -12.62 -0.28
N ARG A 293 9.58 -12.98 0.90
CA ARG A 293 8.81 -13.24 2.11
C ARG A 293 9.24 -12.27 3.20
N GLN A 294 8.28 -11.56 3.77
CA GLN A 294 8.50 -10.71 4.93
C GLN A 294 7.89 -11.39 6.15
N GLU A 295 8.73 -11.72 7.14
CA GLU A 295 8.27 -12.32 8.40
C GLU A 295 7.74 -11.23 9.33
N ILE A 296 6.49 -11.40 9.73
CA ILE A 296 5.71 -10.46 10.52
C ILE A 296 5.23 -11.18 11.78
N ARG A 297 5.23 -10.52 12.92
CA ARG A 297 4.58 -11.01 14.14
C ARG A 297 3.64 -9.94 14.67
N LEU A 298 2.40 -10.35 14.89
CA LEU A 298 1.35 -9.51 15.47
C LEU A 298 0.91 -10.03 16.85
N GLY A 299 0.90 -11.35 17.03
CA GLY A 299 0.41 -11.99 18.25
C GLY A 299 -1.10 -11.78 18.48
N LEU A 300 -1.86 -11.50 17.42
CA LEU A 300 -3.30 -11.30 17.50
C LEU A 300 -4.05 -12.62 17.58
N THR A 301 -5.10 -12.62 18.39
CA THR A 301 -6.06 -13.69 18.51
C THR A 301 -7.46 -13.18 18.19
N PRO A 302 -8.43 -14.06 17.88
CA PRO A 302 -9.82 -13.65 17.73
C PRO A 302 -10.41 -12.92 18.94
N ALA A 303 -9.90 -13.18 20.16
CA ALA A 303 -10.36 -12.51 21.38
C ALA A 303 -10.01 -11.01 21.42
N ASP A 304 -9.02 -10.57 20.63
CA ASP A 304 -8.62 -9.17 20.52
C ASP A 304 -9.51 -8.37 19.55
N CYS A 305 -10.47 -9.03 18.89
CA CYS A 305 -11.28 -8.47 17.82
C CYS A 305 -12.68 -8.10 18.32
N HIS A 306 -13.03 -6.83 18.19
CA HIS A 306 -14.36 -6.31 18.52
C HIS A 306 -15.17 -6.09 17.25
N PRO A 307 -16.33 -6.75 17.07
CA PRO A 307 -17.16 -6.57 15.88
C PRO A 307 -17.56 -5.11 15.68
N LEU A 308 -17.58 -4.70 14.41
CA LEU A 308 -18.03 -3.38 13.99
C LEU A 308 -19.15 -3.54 12.95
N ALA A 309 -20.19 -2.71 13.06
CA ALA A 309 -21.26 -2.59 12.08
C ALA A 309 -21.39 -1.13 11.62
N GLY A 310 -21.79 -0.90 10.38
CA GLY A 310 -22.00 0.45 9.86
C GLY A 310 -21.68 0.58 8.38
N SER A 311 -21.53 1.82 7.93
CA SER A 311 -21.31 2.12 6.51
C SER A 311 -19.84 2.21 6.17
N VAL A 312 -19.43 1.57 5.07
CA VAL A 312 -18.13 1.75 4.43
C VAL A 312 -18.35 2.18 2.99
N ARG A 313 -17.64 3.21 2.54
CA ARG A 313 -17.66 3.71 1.18
C ARG A 313 -16.24 3.79 0.65
N SER A 314 -15.98 3.14 -0.48
CA SER A 314 -14.67 3.21 -1.13
C SER A 314 -14.83 2.90 -2.62
N ARG A 315 -14.36 3.81 -3.48
CA ARG A 315 -14.30 3.54 -4.94
C ARG A 315 -13.21 2.53 -5.24
N SER A 316 -12.08 2.62 -4.55
CA SER A 316 -10.96 1.70 -4.70
C SER A 316 -11.33 0.27 -4.33
N ALA A 317 -12.08 0.06 -3.24
CA ALA A 317 -12.56 -1.27 -2.87
C ALA A 317 -13.60 -1.77 -3.88
N ARG A 318 -14.59 -0.93 -4.22
CA ARG A 318 -15.63 -1.30 -5.19
C ARG A 318 -15.07 -1.74 -6.55
N ALA A 319 -13.97 -1.12 -7.00
CA ALA A 319 -13.29 -1.53 -8.23
C ALA A 319 -12.73 -2.96 -8.18
N ILE A 320 -12.40 -3.47 -6.99
CA ILE A 320 -11.87 -4.82 -6.77
C ILE A 320 -13.02 -5.79 -6.45
N VAL A 321 -13.85 -5.45 -5.46
CA VAL A 321 -14.83 -6.37 -4.87
C VAL A 321 -16.22 -6.27 -5.49
N GLY A 322 -16.48 -5.29 -6.35
CA GLY A 322 -17.82 -5.00 -6.85
C GLY A 322 -18.74 -4.51 -5.74
N ASP A 323 -19.97 -4.99 -5.72
CA ASP A 323 -21.00 -4.60 -4.75
C ASP A 323 -21.04 -5.51 -3.50
N ALA A 324 -19.96 -6.24 -3.23
CA ALA A 324 -19.88 -7.11 -2.06
C ALA A 324 -20.02 -6.32 -0.76
N GLU A 325 -20.82 -6.84 0.17
CA GLU A 325 -21.06 -6.22 1.46
C GLU A 325 -19.84 -6.42 2.40
N PRO A 326 -19.36 -5.35 3.07
CA PRO A 326 -18.25 -5.45 4.01
C PRO A 326 -18.66 -6.05 5.35
N PHE A 327 -17.72 -6.71 6.03
CA PHE A 327 -17.79 -7.02 7.46
C PHE A 327 -16.51 -6.56 8.14
N SER A 328 -16.66 -5.94 9.31
CA SER A 328 -15.58 -5.16 9.93
C SER A 328 -15.40 -5.52 11.40
N PHE A 329 -14.19 -5.32 11.90
CA PHE A 329 -13.88 -5.41 13.32
C PHE A 329 -12.73 -4.49 13.69
N HIS A 330 -12.66 -4.12 14.97
CA HIS A 330 -11.64 -3.28 15.57
C HIS A 330 -10.69 -4.14 16.41
N VAL A 331 -9.41 -3.80 16.37
CA VAL A 331 -8.41 -4.29 17.32
C VAL A 331 -7.79 -3.07 18.02
N PRO A 332 -7.91 -2.93 19.35
CA PRO A 332 -7.49 -1.72 20.04
C PRO A 332 -5.99 -1.46 19.96
N ARG A 333 -5.18 -2.50 20.14
CA ARG A 333 -3.73 -2.42 20.16
C ARG A 333 -3.10 -3.67 19.59
N VAL A 334 -1.98 -3.51 18.90
CA VAL A 334 -1.15 -4.62 18.43
C VAL A 334 0.31 -4.21 18.40
N THR A 335 1.21 -5.11 18.77
CA THR A 335 2.65 -4.89 18.55
C THR A 335 3.02 -5.53 17.23
N LEU A 336 3.25 -4.71 16.21
CA LEU A 336 3.81 -5.18 14.95
C LEU A 336 5.32 -5.34 15.10
N ARG A 337 5.82 -6.52 14.75
CA ARG A 337 7.24 -6.77 14.50
C ARG A 337 7.43 -7.24 13.07
N PHE A 338 8.23 -6.52 12.32
CA PHE A 338 8.83 -6.98 11.08
C PHE A 338 10.23 -7.48 11.42
N ASP A 339 10.49 -8.77 11.22
CA ASP A 339 11.74 -9.40 11.64
C ASP A 339 12.76 -9.46 10.50
N SER A 340 12.36 -9.92 9.32
CA SER A 340 13.26 -10.13 8.18
C SER A 340 12.53 -10.06 6.84
N GLU A 341 13.29 -9.75 5.78
CA GLU A 341 12.92 -10.01 4.40
C GLU A 341 13.82 -11.12 3.84
N GLU A 342 13.20 -12.18 3.33
CA GLU A 342 13.84 -13.40 2.86
C GLU A 342 13.47 -13.67 1.40
N TYR A 343 14.36 -14.37 0.71
CA TYR A 343 14.25 -14.61 -0.72
C TYR A 343 14.34 -16.10 -1.04
N HIS A 344 13.37 -16.60 -1.78
CA HIS A 344 13.31 -17.99 -2.25
C HIS A 344 13.30 -18.02 -3.77
N VAL A 345 14.06 -18.94 -4.37
CA VAL A 345 14.12 -19.07 -5.83
C VAL A 345 12.76 -19.54 -6.36
N LEU A 346 12.23 -18.81 -7.34
CA LEU A 346 11.07 -19.22 -8.13
C LEU A 346 11.55 -20.32 -9.08
N ARG A 347 11.31 -21.58 -8.71
CA ARG A 347 11.63 -22.73 -9.58
C ARG A 347 10.64 -22.77 -10.75
N PRO A 348 11.11 -23.12 -11.96
CA PRO A 348 10.28 -23.20 -13.16
C PRO A 348 9.17 -24.24 -13.06
#